data_AF-K2RP17-F1
#
_entry.id   AF-K2RP17-F1
#
_cell.length_a   1.000
_cell.length_b   1.000
_cell.length_c   1.000
_cell.angle_alpha   90.00
_cell.angle_beta   90.00
_cell.angle_gamma   90.00
#
_symmetry.space_group_name_H-M   'P 1'
#
loop_
_entity.id
_entity.type
_entity.pdbx_description
1 polymer ?
#
loop_
_entity_poly.entity_id
_entity_poly.type
_entity_poly.pdbx_seq_one_letter_code
_entity_poly.pdbx_strand_id
1 'polypeptide(L)'
;MSIAEVIQQFREQEEGTDIVQARWYIVTIAALAAASAGPQTPELYRLCTAGLPLDREKLVQRRLKEAVLKTSVLYGVPKSLQALYPLYHSLTDEQIDTYSPRVAALEAGADPKAREERGRRYFDVIWTPAAAQANREKNLKYHPDLGKKKDLPPRTQAGCRNRGPGRIG
;
A
#
# COMPACT_ATOMS: atom_id res chain seq x y z
N MET A 1 20.91 -13.05 -11.54
CA MET A 1 19.74 -12.42 -12.14
C MET A 1 19.55 -11.06 -11.49
N SER A 2 19.58 -9.98 -12.26
CA SER A 2 19.39 -8.61 -11.76
C SER A 2 17.90 -8.30 -11.55
N ILE A 3 17.58 -7.29 -10.73
CA ILE A 3 16.20 -6.83 -10.54
C ILE A 3 15.60 -6.36 -11.88
N ALA A 4 16.41 -5.75 -12.75
CA ALA A 4 16.02 -5.29 -14.07
C ALA A 4 15.62 -6.46 -14.98
N GLU A 5 16.36 -7.57 -14.95
CA GLU A 5 16.02 -8.79 -15.70
C GLU A 5 14.67 -9.37 -15.26
N VAL A 6 14.41 -9.42 -13.94
CA VAL A 6 13.12 -9.90 -13.40
C VAL A 6 11.97 -8.98 -13.82
N ILE A 7 12.18 -7.66 -13.74
CA ILE A 7 11.19 -6.66 -14.14
C ILE A 7 10.85 -6.80 -15.63
N GLN A 8 11.86 -7.00 -16.46
CA GLN A 8 11.70 -7.15 -17.91
C GLN A 8 10.86 -8.38 -18.25
N GLN A 9 11.06 -9.51 -17.57
CA GLN A 9 10.21 -10.71 -17.76
C GLN A 9 8.74 -10.44 -17.44
N PHE A 10 8.44 -9.75 -16.34
CA PHE A 10 7.05 -9.41 -16.01
C PHE A 10 6.44 -8.44 -17.03
N ARG A 11 7.23 -7.53 -17.58
CA ARG A 11 6.80 -6.61 -18.64
C ARG A 11 6.45 -7.36 -19.93
N GLU A 12 7.27 -8.33 -20.32
CA GLU A 12 7.05 -9.16 -21.52
C GLU A 12 5.76 -9.98 -21.45
N GLN A 13 5.34 -10.42 -20.26
CA GLN A 13 4.07 -11.13 -20.08
C GLN A 13 2.83 -10.28 -20.37
N GLU A 14 2.95 -8.96 -20.36
CA GLU A 14 1.87 -8.02 -20.66
C GLU A 14 2.18 -7.14 -21.89
N GLU A 15 3.04 -7.63 -22.78
CA GLU A 15 3.41 -6.91 -24.00
C GLU A 15 2.16 -6.49 -24.81
N GLY A 16 2.16 -5.26 -25.33
CA GLY A 16 1.03 -4.68 -26.05
C GLY A 16 -0.09 -4.10 -25.16
N THR A 17 -0.03 -4.29 -23.84
CA THR A 17 -0.99 -3.68 -22.91
C THR A 17 -0.64 -2.21 -22.69
N ASP A 18 -1.64 -1.33 -22.73
CA ASP A 18 -1.47 0.07 -22.33
C ASP A 18 -0.92 0.11 -20.89
N ILE A 19 0.19 0.83 -20.68
CA ILE A 19 0.85 0.93 -19.38
C ILE A 19 -0.06 1.46 -18.26
N VAL A 20 -1.08 2.28 -18.52
CA VAL A 20 -2.04 2.66 -17.46
C VAL A 20 -3.03 1.55 -17.10
N GLN A 21 -3.05 0.46 -17.85
CA GLN A 21 -3.85 -0.75 -17.59
C GLN A 21 -3.01 -1.94 -17.15
N ALA A 22 -1.73 -1.97 -17.53
CA ALA A 22 -0.79 -3.00 -17.14
C ALA A 22 -0.70 -3.17 -15.60
N ARG A 23 -0.46 -4.40 -15.18
CA ARG A 23 -0.44 -4.86 -13.78
C ARG A 23 0.94 -5.34 -13.36
N TRP A 24 1.85 -5.63 -14.30
CA TRP A 24 3.19 -6.10 -13.97
C TRP A 24 3.90 -5.20 -12.95
N TYR A 25 3.89 -3.88 -13.14
CA TYR A 25 4.54 -2.94 -12.23
C TYR A 25 3.81 -2.76 -10.89
N ILE A 26 2.53 -3.10 -10.82
CA ILE A 26 1.75 -3.13 -9.58
C ILE A 26 2.24 -4.26 -8.68
N VAL A 27 2.49 -5.43 -9.26
CA VAL A 27 3.06 -6.57 -8.55
C VAL A 27 4.51 -6.26 -8.17
N THR A 28 5.30 -5.71 -9.09
CA THR A 28 6.70 -5.35 -8.85
C THR A 28 6.83 -4.36 -7.69
N ILE A 29 6.07 -3.25 -7.67
CA ILE A 29 6.22 -2.26 -6.60
C ILE A 29 5.82 -2.82 -5.24
N ALA A 30 4.79 -3.67 -5.18
CA ALA A 30 4.39 -4.33 -3.94
C ALA A 30 5.50 -5.28 -3.43
N ALA A 31 6.15 -6.01 -4.35
CA ALA A 31 7.27 -6.89 -4.02
C ALA A 31 8.50 -6.08 -3.55
N LEU A 32 8.86 -5.00 -4.25
CA LEU A 32 9.96 -4.11 -3.85
C LEU A 32 9.71 -3.52 -2.45
N ALA A 33 8.49 -3.04 -2.18
CA ALA A 33 8.12 -2.54 -0.87
C ALA A 33 8.22 -3.61 0.22
N ALA A 34 7.67 -4.81 -0.03
CA ALA A 34 7.73 -5.91 0.92
C ALA A 34 9.16 -6.38 1.23
N ALA A 35 10.03 -6.37 0.22
CA ALA A 35 11.43 -6.78 0.29
C ALA A 35 12.38 -5.69 0.83
N SER A 36 11.88 -4.53 1.24
CA SER A 36 12.70 -3.37 1.62
C SER A 36 13.64 -2.88 0.50
N ALA A 37 13.27 -3.10 -0.76
CA ALA A 37 14.02 -2.68 -1.94
C ALA A 37 13.53 -1.33 -2.50
N GLY A 38 13.09 -0.42 -1.62
CA GLY A 38 12.57 0.91 -1.97
C GLY A 38 13.48 1.78 -2.84
N PRO A 39 14.83 1.71 -2.74
CA PRO A 39 15.73 2.43 -3.65
C PRO A 39 15.54 2.10 -5.14
N GLN A 40 14.90 0.98 -5.48
CA GLN A 40 14.64 0.59 -6.87
C GLN A 40 13.34 1.18 -7.45
N THR A 41 12.50 1.82 -6.62
CA THR A 41 11.23 2.42 -7.07
C THR A 41 11.40 3.46 -8.18
N PRO A 42 12.39 4.38 -8.15
CA PRO A 42 12.60 5.35 -9.23
C PRO A 42 12.89 4.68 -10.57
N GLU A 43 13.67 3.60 -10.58
CA GLU A 43 13.97 2.86 -11.81
C GLU A 43 12.72 2.19 -12.37
N LEU A 44 11.93 1.52 -11.52
CA LEU A 44 10.64 0.97 -11.92
C LEU A 44 9.72 2.05 -12.52
N TYR A 45 9.63 3.22 -11.88
CA TYR A 45 8.81 4.31 -12.38
C TYR A 45 9.27 4.76 -13.77
N ARG A 46 10.57 5.01 -13.96
CA ARG A 46 11.13 5.38 -15.28
C ARG A 46 10.84 4.34 -16.36
N LEU A 47 10.93 3.04 -16.03
CA LEU A 47 10.62 1.97 -16.98
C LEU A 47 9.15 1.98 -17.41
N CYS A 48 8.25 2.41 -16.52
CA CYS A 48 6.82 2.54 -16.84
C CYS A 48 6.51 3.84 -17.58
N THR A 49 7.24 4.92 -17.33
CA THR A 49 6.88 6.25 -17.86
C THR A 49 7.70 6.71 -19.05
N ALA A 50 8.72 5.95 -19.46
CA ALA A 50 9.56 6.30 -20.60
C ALA A 50 8.74 6.63 -21.85
N GLY A 51 8.87 7.88 -22.33
CA GLY A 51 8.17 8.38 -23.53
C GLY A 51 6.71 8.76 -23.32
N LEU A 52 6.19 8.72 -22.09
CA LEU A 52 4.83 9.17 -21.80
C LEU A 52 4.77 10.68 -21.58
N PRO A 53 3.62 11.32 -21.91
CA PRO A 53 3.36 12.68 -21.47
C PRO A 53 3.08 12.71 -19.95
N LEU A 54 3.35 13.86 -19.33
CA LEU A 54 3.36 14.05 -17.88
C LEU A 54 2.03 13.66 -17.19
N ASP A 55 0.89 13.96 -17.82
CA ASP A 55 -0.44 13.58 -17.33
C ASP A 55 -0.58 12.06 -17.19
N ARG A 56 0.00 11.32 -18.13
CA ARG A 56 0.03 9.86 -18.13
C ARG A 56 1.04 9.28 -17.16
N GLU A 57 2.18 9.93 -16.97
CA GLU A 57 3.13 9.56 -15.91
C GLU A 57 2.47 9.62 -14.53
N LYS A 58 1.71 10.69 -14.26
CA LYS A 58 0.96 10.87 -13.01
C LYS A 58 -0.07 9.76 -12.77
N LEU A 59 -0.71 9.25 -13.83
CA LEU A 59 -1.62 8.09 -13.70
C LEU A 59 -0.88 6.81 -13.28
N VAL A 60 0.30 6.56 -13.84
CA VAL A 60 1.17 5.44 -13.41
C VAL A 60 1.59 5.63 -11.95
N GLN A 61 2.03 6.85 -11.59
CA GLN A 61 2.41 7.17 -10.21
C GLN A 61 1.26 6.92 -9.23
N ARG A 62 0.03 7.31 -9.58
CA ARG A 62 -1.17 7.07 -8.79
C ARG A 62 -1.41 5.59 -8.54
N ARG A 63 -1.24 4.76 -9.57
CA ARG A 63 -1.41 3.30 -9.48
C ARG A 63 -0.32 2.67 -8.61
N LEU A 64 0.94 3.10 -8.73
CA LEU A 64 2.04 2.66 -7.86
C LEU A 64 1.78 3.01 -6.38
N LYS A 65 1.43 4.27 -6.10
CA LYS A 65 1.10 4.74 -4.74
C LYS A 65 -0.06 3.96 -4.13
N GLU A 66 -1.12 3.72 -4.90
CA GLU A 66 -2.28 2.96 -4.45
C GLU A 66 -1.93 1.48 -4.18
N ALA A 67 -1.06 0.88 -5.00
CA ALA A 67 -0.57 -0.49 -4.80
C ALA A 67 0.19 -0.62 -3.48
N VAL A 68 1.11 0.30 -3.22
CA VAL A 68 1.89 0.37 -1.97
C VAL A 68 0.96 0.59 -0.77
N LEU A 69 0.02 1.53 -0.86
CA LEU A 69 -0.95 1.80 0.21
C LEU A 69 -1.77 0.56 0.55
N LYS A 70 -2.36 -0.11 -0.46
CA LYS A 70 -3.21 -1.29 -0.24
C LYS A 70 -2.46 -2.49 0.31
N THR A 71 -1.20 -2.67 -0.07
CA THR A 71 -0.38 -3.81 0.35
C THR A 71 0.37 -3.57 1.66
N SER A 72 0.42 -2.32 2.15
CA SER A 72 1.05 -1.95 3.42
C SER A 72 0.53 -2.72 4.63
N VAL A 73 -0.71 -3.23 4.59
CA VAL A 73 -1.26 -4.09 5.64
C VAL A 73 -0.51 -5.42 5.80
N LEU A 74 0.17 -5.89 4.74
CA LEU A 74 0.89 -7.17 4.74
C LEU A 74 2.32 -7.05 5.27
N TYR A 75 2.98 -5.91 5.08
CA TYR A 75 4.40 -5.72 5.39
C TYR A 75 4.70 -4.50 6.28
N GLY A 76 3.68 -3.75 6.67
CA GLY A 76 3.76 -2.62 7.58
C GLY A 76 3.96 -1.26 6.90
N VAL A 77 3.47 -0.21 7.57
CA VAL A 77 3.59 1.19 7.12
C VAL A 77 5.04 1.64 6.92
N PRO A 78 6.03 1.31 7.77
CA PRO A 78 7.41 1.77 7.57
C PRO A 78 8.00 1.38 6.21
N LYS A 79 7.77 0.15 5.74
CA LYS A 79 8.22 -0.32 4.43
C LYS A 79 7.51 0.39 3.27
N SER A 80 6.23 0.71 3.43
CA SER A 80 5.49 1.50 2.43
C SER A 80 6.08 2.90 2.25
N LEU A 81 6.50 3.55 3.34
CA LEU A 81 7.15 4.86 3.31
C LEU A 81 8.54 4.77 2.66
N GLN A 82 9.35 3.77 3.05
CA GLN A 82 10.67 3.55 2.45
C GLN A 82 10.59 3.24 0.95
N ALA A 83 9.50 2.62 0.48
CA ALA A 83 9.31 2.35 -0.95
C ALA A 83 9.05 3.62 -1.77
N LEU A 84 8.27 4.56 -1.24
CA LEU A 84 7.85 5.77 -1.97
C LEU A 84 8.82 6.95 -1.77
N TYR A 85 9.54 7.00 -0.65
CA TYR A 85 10.43 8.11 -0.34
C TYR A 85 11.50 8.39 -1.42
N PRO A 86 12.22 7.38 -1.96
CA PRO A 86 13.17 7.60 -3.05
C PRO A 86 12.53 8.12 -4.34
N LEU A 87 11.29 7.71 -4.62
CA LEU A 87 10.55 8.19 -5.79
C LEU A 87 10.32 9.70 -5.71
N TYR A 88 9.85 10.20 -4.56
CA TYR A 88 9.61 11.63 -4.38
C TYR A 88 10.89 12.47 -4.41
N HIS A 89 12.02 11.91 -4.00
CA HIS A 89 13.32 12.59 -4.09
C HIS A 89 13.90 12.64 -5.50
N SER A 90 13.39 11.79 -6.41
CA SER A 90 13.84 11.73 -7.80
C SER A 90 13.04 12.60 -8.77
N LEU A 91 11.98 13.26 -8.28
CA LEU A 91 11.00 13.99 -9.09
C LEU A 91 10.87 15.44 -8.62
N THR A 92 10.50 16.34 -9.53
CA THR A 92 10.11 17.71 -9.16
C THR A 92 8.68 17.75 -8.63
N ASP A 93 8.29 18.84 -7.97
CA ASP A 93 6.93 19.03 -7.45
C ASP A 93 5.87 18.96 -8.55
N GLU A 94 6.17 19.45 -9.76
CA GLU A 94 5.28 19.36 -10.91
C GLU A 94 5.08 17.92 -11.39
N GLN A 95 6.09 17.05 -11.19
CA GLN A 95 6.03 15.64 -11.57
C GLN A 95 5.28 14.79 -10.56
N ILE A 96 5.21 15.23 -9.30
CA ILE A 96 4.51 14.50 -8.24
C ILE A 96 2.99 14.64 -8.45
N ASP A 97 2.30 13.50 -8.59
CA ASP A 97 0.84 13.43 -8.54
C ASP A 97 0.41 13.62 -7.08
N THR A 98 -0.28 14.72 -6.80
CA THR A 98 -0.80 15.03 -5.46
C THR A 98 -2.24 14.54 -5.26
N TYR A 99 -2.88 14.02 -6.32
CA TYR A 99 -4.24 13.53 -6.23
C TYR A 99 -4.33 12.26 -5.39
N SER A 100 -5.23 12.29 -4.40
CA SER A 100 -5.53 11.16 -3.52
C SER A 100 -6.97 10.70 -3.73
N PRO A 101 -7.22 9.58 -4.43
CA PRO A 101 -8.58 9.11 -4.74
C PRO A 101 -9.43 8.86 -3.49
N ARG A 102 -8.79 8.43 -2.39
CA ARG A 102 -9.50 8.16 -1.13
C ARG A 102 -9.98 9.45 -0.47
N VAL A 103 -9.11 10.48 -0.42
CA VAL A 103 -9.43 11.77 0.19
C VAL A 103 -10.47 12.51 -0.65
N ALA A 104 -10.24 12.61 -1.97
CA ALA A 104 -11.17 13.25 -2.88
C ALA A 104 -12.57 12.64 -2.83
N ALA A 105 -12.69 11.31 -2.71
CA ALA A 105 -13.98 10.66 -2.57
C ALA A 105 -14.69 11.02 -1.25
N LEU A 106 -13.95 11.10 -0.14
CA LEU A 106 -14.52 11.48 1.16
C LEU A 106 -14.99 12.93 1.16
N GLU A 107 -14.19 13.83 0.58
CA GLU A 107 -14.54 15.26 0.41
C GLU A 107 -15.77 15.44 -0.49
N ALA A 108 -15.93 14.59 -1.51
CA ALA A 108 -17.11 14.54 -2.36
C ALA A 108 -18.35 13.88 -1.68
N GLY A 109 -18.27 13.55 -0.39
CA GLY A 109 -19.39 12.97 0.37
C GLY A 109 -19.65 11.50 0.08
N ALA A 110 -18.67 10.75 -0.44
CA ALA A 110 -18.85 9.32 -0.68
C ALA A 110 -19.12 8.57 0.63
N ASP A 111 -20.17 7.75 0.62
CA ASP A 111 -20.56 6.93 1.77
C ASP A 111 -19.46 5.89 2.11
N PRO A 112 -18.89 5.93 3.32
CA PRO A 112 -17.93 4.93 3.79
C PRO A 112 -18.48 3.50 3.71
N LYS A 113 -19.78 3.28 3.93
CA LYS A 113 -20.40 1.95 3.90
C LYS A 113 -20.40 1.35 2.50
N ALA A 114 -20.58 2.16 1.46
CA ALA A 114 -20.48 1.69 0.09
C ALA A 114 -19.09 1.11 -0.23
N ARG A 115 -18.02 1.64 0.39
CA ARG A 115 -16.65 1.12 0.24
C ARG A 115 -16.46 -0.19 1.02
N GLU A 116 -16.97 -0.25 2.24
CA GLU A 116 -16.98 -1.47 3.06
C GLU A 116 -17.70 -2.61 2.34
N GLU A 117 -18.87 -2.33 1.76
CA GLU A 117 -19.66 -3.33 1.05
C GLU A 117 -18.97 -3.85 -0.21
N ARG A 118 -18.28 -2.99 -0.97
CA ARG A 118 -17.43 -3.45 -2.09
C ARG A 118 -16.31 -4.37 -1.61
N GLY A 119 -15.70 -4.05 -0.47
CA GLY A 119 -14.69 -4.90 0.16
C GLY A 119 -15.27 -6.26 0.54
N ARG A 120 -16.42 -6.28 1.23
CA ARG A 120 -17.12 -7.52 1.63
C ARG A 120 -17.41 -8.41 0.42
N ARG A 121 -18.04 -7.85 -0.63
CA ARG A 121 -18.37 -8.60 -1.86
C ARG A 121 -17.14 -9.20 -2.53
N TYR A 122 -16.01 -8.49 -2.51
CA TYR A 122 -14.75 -9.01 -3.05
C TYR A 122 -14.23 -10.20 -2.24
N PHE A 123 -14.30 -10.13 -0.91
CA PHE A 123 -13.94 -11.26 -0.05
C PHE A 123 -14.87 -12.46 -0.20
N ASP A 124 -16.18 -12.24 -0.41
CA ASP A 124 -17.15 -13.31 -0.65
C ASP A 124 -16.83 -14.12 -1.92
N VAL A 125 -16.17 -13.50 -2.91
CA VAL A 125 -15.70 -14.15 -4.14
C VAL A 125 -14.39 -14.91 -3.90
N ILE A 126 -13.46 -14.34 -3.12
CA ILE A 126 -12.15 -14.95 -2.86
C ILE A 126 -12.28 -16.16 -1.92
N TRP A 127 -13.09 -16.04 -0.89
CA TRP A 127 -13.35 -17.09 0.08
C TRP A 127 -14.84 -17.33 0.14
N THR A 128 -15.28 -18.54 -0.23
CA THR A 128 -16.64 -18.94 0.12
C THR A 128 -16.80 -18.84 1.65
N PRO A 129 -17.99 -18.50 2.18
CA PRO A 129 -18.17 -18.30 3.62
C PRO A 129 -17.66 -19.49 4.46
N ALA A 130 -17.86 -20.72 3.96
CA ALA A 130 -17.35 -21.94 4.59
C ALA A 130 -15.81 -22.02 4.60
N ALA A 131 -15.15 -21.68 3.49
CA ALA A 131 -13.69 -21.68 3.41
C ALA A 131 -13.06 -20.59 4.29
N ALA A 132 -13.67 -19.41 4.35
CA ALA A 132 -13.25 -18.32 5.23
C ALA A 132 -13.31 -18.75 6.71
N GLN A 133 -14.42 -19.35 7.12
CA GLN A 133 -14.64 -19.83 8.49
C GLN A 133 -13.65 -20.94 8.86
N ALA A 134 -13.48 -21.95 8.00
CA ALA A 134 -12.52 -23.04 8.23
C ALA A 134 -11.07 -22.52 8.32
N ASN A 135 -10.68 -21.57 7.46
CA ASN A 135 -9.37 -20.93 7.53
C ASN A 135 -9.18 -20.16 8.84
N ARG A 136 -10.20 -19.42 9.29
CA ARG A 136 -10.17 -18.68 10.56
C ARG A 136 -9.98 -19.62 11.74
N GLU A 137 -10.78 -20.68 11.84
CA GLU A 137 -10.70 -21.67 12.93
C GLU A 137 -9.32 -22.35 12.98
N LYS A 138 -8.78 -22.73 11.82
CA LYS A 138 -7.46 -23.34 11.72
C LYS A 138 -6.36 -22.38 12.18
N ASN A 139 -6.40 -21.12 11.73
CA ASN A 139 -5.45 -20.10 12.17
C ASN A 139 -5.56 -19.82 13.68
N LEU A 140 -6.77 -19.77 14.25
CA LEU A 140 -6.95 -19.59 15.70
C LEU A 140 -6.41 -20.77 16.52
N LYS A 141 -6.61 -22.00 16.03
CA LYS A 141 -6.12 -23.21 16.71
C LYS A 141 -4.60 -23.28 16.77
N TYR A 142 -3.92 -22.95 15.67
CA TYR A 142 -2.46 -23.11 15.54
C TYR A 142 -1.67 -21.81 15.74
N HIS A 143 -2.32 -20.66 15.69
CA HIS A 143 -1.73 -19.34 15.90
C HIS A 143 -2.73 -18.45 16.67
N PRO A 144 -2.94 -18.72 17.98
CA PRO A 144 -3.97 -18.05 18.78
C PRO A 144 -3.80 -16.52 18.87
N ASP A 145 -2.57 -16.02 18.67
CA ASP A 145 -2.28 -14.59 18.69
C ASP A 145 -2.81 -13.83 17.46
N LEU A 146 -3.20 -14.52 16.36
CA LEU A 146 -3.83 -13.88 15.19
C LEU A 146 -5.23 -13.34 15.48
N GLY A 147 -5.92 -13.85 16.50
CA GLY A 147 -7.33 -13.50 16.77
C GLY A 147 -7.63 -13.01 18.16
N LYS A 148 -6.65 -12.99 19.06
CA LYS A 148 -6.78 -12.23 20.30
C LYS A 148 -6.77 -10.75 19.92
N LYS A 149 -7.96 -10.13 19.86
CA LYS A 149 -8.04 -8.74 20.32
C LYS A 149 -7.44 -8.82 21.72
N LYS A 150 -6.22 -8.29 21.91
CA LYS A 150 -5.81 -7.95 23.27
C LYS A 150 -6.99 -7.18 23.83
N ASP A 151 -7.50 -7.60 24.97
CA ASP A 151 -8.25 -6.73 25.85
C ASP A 151 -7.31 -5.56 26.15
N LEU A 152 -7.26 -4.61 25.23
CA LEU A 152 -6.66 -3.32 25.45
C LEU A 152 -7.51 -2.78 26.58
N PRO A 153 -6.94 -2.55 27.78
CA PRO A 153 -7.69 -1.88 28.81
C PRO A 153 -8.28 -0.61 28.18
N PRO A 154 -9.52 -0.24 28.50
CA PRO A 154 -10.10 1.00 28.01
C PRO A 154 -9.06 2.10 28.27
N ARG A 155 -8.73 2.89 27.24
CA ARG A 155 -7.82 4.04 27.39
C ARG A 155 -8.35 4.88 28.54
N THR A 156 -7.80 4.69 29.73
CA THR A 156 -8.03 5.58 30.84
C THR A 156 -7.41 6.90 30.40
N GLN A 157 -8.25 7.91 30.24
CA GLN A 157 -7.82 9.30 30.25
C GLN A 157 -7.20 9.57 31.62
N ALA A 158 -5.93 9.21 31.81
CA ALA A 158 -5.23 9.48 33.05
C ALA A 158 -3.74 9.57 32.76
N GLY A 159 -3.21 10.80 32.76
CA GLY A 159 -1.78 10.98 33.00
C GLY A 159 -1.03 12.02 32.18
N CYS A 160 -1.66 13.08 31.66
CA CYS A 160 -0.92 14.36 31.55
C CYS A 160 -0.73 14.90 32.98
N ARG A 161 0.20 14.31 33.73
CA ARG A 161 0.73 14.95 34.94
C ARG A 161 1.84 15.89 34.50
N ASN A 162 1.58 17.17 34.69
CA ASN A 162 2.54 18.26 34.64
C ASN A 162 3.88 17.83 35.24
N ARG A 163 4.94 17.80 34.43
CA ARG A 163 6.31 17.87 34.95
C ARG A 163 6.55 19.32 35.36
N GLY A 164 6.40 19.61 36.65
CA GLY A 164 6.94 20.83 37.24
C GLY A 164 8.47 20.82 37.23
N PRO A 165 9.15 21.98 37.28
CA PRO A 165 10.59 22.06 37.14
C PRO A 165 11.27 21.69 38.47
N GLY A 166 12.03 20.60 38.47
CA GLY A 166 12.74 20.07 39.63
C GLY A 166 14.24 20.34 39.58
N ARG A 167 14.65 21.36 40.36
CA ARG A 167 15.99 21.79 40.79
C ARG A 167 17.17 20.84 40.56
N ILE A 168 18.23 21.42 40.00
CA ILE A 168 19.61 20.96 40.07
C ILE A 168 20.11 21.26 41.48
N GLY A 169 20.66 20.25 42.15
CA GLY A 169 21.47 20.36 43.36
C GLY A 169 22.77 19.61 43.12
#